data_AF-F0G8P6-F1
#
_entry.id   AF-F0G8P6-F1
#
_cell.length_a   1.000
_cell.length_b   1.000
_cell.length_c   1.000
_cell.angle_alpha   90.00
_cell.angle_beta   90.00
_cell.angle_gamma   90.00
#
_symmetry.space_group_name_H-M   'P 1'
#
loop_
_entity.id
_entity.type
_entity.pdbx_description
1 polymer ?
#
loop_
_entity_poly.entity_id
_entity_poly.type
_entity_poly.pdbx_seq_one_letter_code
_entity_poly.pdbx_strand_id
1 'polypeptide(L)' 'MHPDYLAHDAIGLAALVRERKVSPLELLDAAIGRAEAVNGAINAIVLQDYDAARARAAATTALDAPFAGVPYLVKDLG' A
#
# COMPACT_ATOMS: atom_id res chain seq x y z
N MET A 1 -8.90 10.14 -2.36
CA MET A 1 -7.47 10.13 -2.00
C MET A 1 -7.36 10.65 -0.57
N HIS A 2 -6.70 9.91 0.33
CA HIS A 2 -6.25 10.48 1.60
C HIS A 2 -5.06 11.40 1.27
N PRO A 3 -5.17 12.73 1.40
CA PRO A 3 -4.11 13.67 1.01
C PRO A 3 -2.78 13.42 1.74
N ASP A 4 -2.84 12.73 2.88
CA ASP A 4 -1.67 12.48 3.73
C ASP A 4 -0.88 11.22 3.34
N TYR A 5 -1.34 10.39 2.38
CA TYR A 5 -0.63 9.15 2.00
C TYR A 5 0.83 9.41 1.59
N LEU A 6 1.07 10.49 0.84
CA LEU A 6 2.41 10.88 0.38
C LEU A 6 3.25 11.59 1.46
N ALA A 7 2.64 11.98 2.58
CA ALA A 7 3.32 12.68 3.67
C ALA A 7 3.98 11.71 4.67
N HIS A 8 3.74 10.40 4.52
CA HIS A 8 4.25 9.36 5.43
C HIS A 8 5.23 8.44 4.71
N ASP A 9 6.30 8.05 5.41
CA ASP A 9 7.14 6.92 5.02
C ASP A 9 6.51 5.59 5.45
N ALA A 10 7.17 4.46 5.16
CA ALA A 10 6.70 3.14 5.52
C ALA A 10 6.46 2.96 7.03
N ILE A 11 7.30 3.58 7.88
CA ILE A 11 7.18 3.48 9.34
C ILE A 11 5.97 4.29 9.83
N GLY A 12 5.78 5.49 9.28
CA GLY A 12 4.63 6.34 9.55
C GLY A 12 3.32 5.68 9.12
N LEU A 13 3.29 5.09 7.93
CA LEU A 13 2.14 4.33 7.44
C LEU A 13 1.81 3.12 8.33
N ALA A 14 2.83 2.35 8.74
CA ALA A 14 2.65 1.24 9.68
C ALA A 14 2.12 1.73 11.04
N ALA A 15 2.54 2.91 11.50
CA ALA A 15 2.02 3.50 12.73
C ALA A 15 0.53 3.85 12.61
N LEU A 16 0.08 4.43 11.49
CA LEU A 16 -1.33 4.72 11.26
C LEU A 16 -2.19 3.44 11.27
N VAL A 17 -1.69 2.36 10.67
CA VAL A 17 -2.35 1.05 10.66
C VAL A 17 -2.42 0.46 12.07
N ARG A 18 -1.31 0.48 12.82
CA ARG A 18 -1.24 -0.01 14.21
C ARG A 18 -2.17 0.75 15.15
N GLU A 19 -2.26 2.07 14.98
CA GLU A 19 -3.16 2.96 15.72
C GLU A 19 -4.62 2.88 15.24
N ARG A 20 -4.91 2.06 14.20
CA ARG A 20 -6.23 1.91 13.57
C ARG A 20 -6.82 3.21 13.03
N LYS A 21 -5.96 4.18 12.67
CA LYS A 21 -6.37 5.41 11.98
C LYS A 21 -6.78 5.14 10.53
N VAL A 22 -6.18 4.12 9.92
CA VAL A 22 -6.53 3.57 8.61
C VAL A 22 -6.40 2.04 8.68
N SER A 23 -7.18 1.33 7.87
CA SER A 23 -7.02 -0.10 7.65
C SER A 23 -5.95 -0.40 6.58
N PRO A 24 -5.35 -1.61 6.57
CA PRO A 24 -4.48 -2.05 5.48
C PRO A 24 -5.15 -1.94 4.09
N LEU A 25 -6.46 -2.19 4.02
CA LEU A 25 -7.22 -2.12 2.77
C LEU A 25 -7.37 -0.68 2.26
N GLU A 26 -7.75 0.25 3.14
CA GLU A 26 -7.83 1.68 2.78
C GLU A 26 -6.46 2.24 2.36
N LEU A 27 -5.40 1.80 3.04
CA LEU A 27 -4.03 2.19 2.72
C LEU A 27 -3.59 1.64 1.35
N LEU A 28 -3.94 0.37 1.05
CA LEU A 28 -3.68 -0.24 -0.25
C LEU A 28 -4.45 0.48 -1.38
N ASP A 29 -5.72 0.79 -1.19
CA ASP A 29 -6.50 1.50 -2.21
C ASP A 29 -5.96 2.92 -2.47
N ALA A 30 -5.43 3.60 -1.44
CA ALA A 30 -4.72 4.86 -1.63
C ALA A 30 -3.44 4.70 -2.47
N ALA A 31 -2.67 3.64 -2.22
CA ALA A 31 -1.47 3.32 -3.00
C ALA A 31 -1.80 2.98 -4.46
N ILE A 32 -2.84 2.19 -4.70
CA ILE A 32 -3.30 1.82 -6.05
C ILE A 32 -3.76 3.06 -6.81
N GLY A 33 -4.61 3.90 -6.21
CA GLY A 33 -5.07 5.12 -6.86
C GLY A 33 -3.92 6.08 -7.20
N ARG A 34 -2.87 6.14 -6.37
CA ARG A 34 -1.65 6.90 -6.69
C ARG A 34 -0.88 6.26 -7.83
N ALA A 35 -0.70 4.95 -7.81
CA ALA A 35 0.00 4.19 -8.84
C ALA A 35 -0.66 4.39 -10.22
N GLU A 36 -1.98 4.22 -10.32
CA GLU A 36 -2.74 4.41 -11.56
C GLU A 36 -2.63 5.84 -12.09
N ALA A 37 -2.67 6.84 -11.22
CA ALA A 37 -2.57 8.24 -11.61
C ALA A 37 -1.22 8.63 -12.22
N VAL A 38 -0.13 7.91 -11.92
CA VAL A 38 1.23 8.28 -12.41
C VAL A 38 1.88 7.26 -13.33
N ASN A 39 1.49 5.99 -13.26
CA ASN A 39 2.18 4.93 -13.99
C ASN A 39 2.14 5.15 -15.50
N GLY A 40 1.09 5.78 -16.03
CA GLY A 40 1.04 6.14 -17.45
C GLY A 40 2.16 7.08 -17.92
N ALA A 41 2.69 7.92 -17.03
CA ALA A 41 3.77 8.86 -17.35
C ALA A 41 5.17 8.28 -17.13
N ILE A 42 5.34 7.42 -16.12
CA ILE A 42 6.66 6.90 -15.72
C ILE A 42 6.90 5.44 -16.11
N ASN A 43 5.85 4.70 -16.45
CA ASN A 43 5.87 3.30 -16.86
C ASN A 43 6.70 2.39 -15.93
N ALA A 44 6.41 2.44 -14.62
CA ALA A 44 7.20 1.77 -13.58
C ALA A 44 6.64 0.40 -13.14
N ILE A 45 5.34 0.16 -13.32
CA ILE A 45 4.66 -1.07 -12.90
C ILE A 45 4.30 -1.88 -14.16
N VAL A 46 4.94 -3.04 -14.30
CA VAL A 46 4.77 -3.94 -15.45
C VAL A 46 3.68 -5.00 -15.24
N LEU A 47 3.38 -5.33 -13.98
CA LEU A 47 2.37 -6.30 -13.58
C LEU A 47 1.57 -5.75 -12.41
N GLN A 48 0.24 -5.79 -12.53
CA GLN A 48 -0.69 -5.35 -11.51
C GLN A 48 -1.41 -6.56 -10.93
N ASP A 49 -1.12 -6.89 -9.67
CA ASP A 49 -1.78 -7.98 -8.93
C ASP A 49 -2.60 -7.41 -7.76
N TYR A 50 -3.49 -6.46 -8.09
CA TYR A 50 -4.23 -5.69 -7.10
C TYR A 50 -5.27 -6.52 -6.35
N ASP A 51 -5.90 -7.50 -6.99
CA ASP A 51 -6.91 -8.34 -6.34
C ASP A 51 -6.29 -9.26 -5.29
N ALA A 52 -5.15 -9.90 -5.58
CA ALA A 52 -4.44 -10.67 -4.57
C ALA A 52 -3.84 -9.77 -3.48
N ALA A 53 -3.43 -8.54 -3.81
CA ALA A 53 -3.01 -7.57 -2.80
C ALA A 53 -4.18 -7.21 -1.85
N ARG A 54 -5.40 -6.99 -2.37
CA ARG A 54 -6.60 -6.72 -1.56
C ARG A 54 -6.97 -7.89 -0.68
N ALA A 55 -6.91 -9.12 -1.20
CA ALA A 55 -7.14 -10.32 -0.40
C ALA A 55 -6.14 -10.45 0.76
N ARG A 56 -4.85 -10.18 0.52
CA ARG A 56 -3.81 -10.16 1.56
C ARG A 56 -4.04 -9.06 2.59
N ALA A 57 -4.39 -7.85 2.14
CA ALA A 57 -4.68 -6.73 3.03
C ALA A 57 -5.88 -7.03 3.94
N ALA A 58 -6.95 -7.60 3.39
CA ALA A 58 -8.13 -8.00 4.17
C ALA A 58 -7.85 -9.12 5.18
N ALA A 59 -6.92 -10.02 4.86
CA ALA A 59 -6.49 -11.09 5.78
C ALA A 59 -5.44 -10.65 6.82
N THR A 60 -4.96 -9.41 6.77
CA THR A 60 -3.91 -8.93 7.68
C THR A 60 -4.48 -8.64 9.06
N THR A 61 -4.15 -9.48 10.05
CA THR A 61 -4.63 -9.36 11.44
C THR A 61 -3.53 -9.00 12.44
N ALA A 62 -2.27 -9.33 12.15
CA ALA A 62 -1.12 -8.99 12.97
C ALA A 62 -0.61 -7.58 12.62
N LEU A 63 -1.12 -6.57 13.34
CA LEU A 63 -0.81 -5.14 13.10
C LEU A 63 0.38 -4.60 13.91
N ASP A 64 1.04 -5.47 14.67
CA ASP A 64 2.17 -5.16 15.56
C ASP A 64 3.53 -5.33 14.87
N ALA A 65 3.60 -5.96 13.69
CA ALA A 65 4.82 -6.07 12.92
C ALA A 65 5.32 -4.69 12.39
N PRO A 66 6.64 -4.47 12.22
CA PRO A 66 7.20 -3.16 11.88
C PRO A 66 6.64 -2.49 10.62
N PHE A 67 6.20 -3.29 9.65
CA PHE A 67 5.61 -2.83 8.38
C PHE A 67 4.23 -3.43 8.11
N ALA A 68 3.50 -3.82 9.17
CA ALA A 68 2.17 -4.40 9.02
C ALA A 68 1.24 -3.48 8.20
N GLY A 69 0.65 -4.02 7.14
CA GLY A 69 -0.29 -3.31 6.27
C GLY A 69 0.33 -2.30 5.28
N VAL A 70 1.66 -2.14 5.25
CA VAL A 70 2.33 -1.21 4.32
C VAL A 70 2.35 -1.77 2.89
N PRO A 71 1.78 -1.08 1.89
CA PRO A 71 1.84 -1.50 0.49
C PRO A 71 3.25 -1.33 -0.08
N TYR A 72 3.69 -2.29 -0.89
CA TYR A 72 4.96 -2.22 -1.60
C TYR A 72 4.88 -2.94 -2.95
N LEU A 73 5.85 -2.67 -3.82
CA LEU A 73 6.04 -3.34 -5.11
C LEU A 73 7.28 -4.23 -5.03
N VAL A 74 7.25 -5.35 -5.76
CA VAL A 74 8.42 -6.22 -5.94
C VAL A 74 8.99 -5.98 -7.33
N LYS A 75 10.31 -5.86 -7.42
CA LYS A 75 10.99 -5.71 -8.71
C LYS A 75 10.92 -7.01 -9.48
N ASP A 76 10.46 -6.94 -10.72
CA ASP A 76 10.56 -8.04 -11.68
C ASP A 76 12.01 -8.14 -12.18
N LEU A 77 12.68 -9.22 -11.80
CA LEU A 77 14.07 -9.51 -12.14
C LEU A 77 14.16 -10.93 -12.73
N GLY A 78 14.61 -11.02 -13.97
CA GLY A 78 14.95 -12.26 -14.68
C GLY A 78 16.27 -12.11 -15.41
#